data_AF-A0A2I3GGN8-F1
#
_entry.id   AF-A0A2I3GGN8-F1
#
_cell.length_a   1.000
_cell.length_b   1.000
_cell.length_c   1.000
_cell.angle_alpha   90.00
_cell.angle_beta   90.00
_cell.angle_gamma   90.00
#
_symmetry.space_group_name_H-M   'P 1'
#
loop_
_entity.id
_entity.type
_entity.pdbx_description
1 polymer ?
#
loop_
_entity_poly.entity_id
_entity_poly.type
_entity_poly.pdbx_seq_one_letter_code
_entity_poly.pdbx_strand_id
1 'polypeptide(L)'
;YLVCKRKLESKKEALLILSKELDTCQQERDQYKLMANQLRERHQSLKKKYRELIDGDPSLPPEKRKQANLAQLLRDSQDRNKHLGEEIKELQQRLGEVQGDNKGRLRSKKEMKVVPLLRC
;
A
#
# COMPACT_ATOMS: atom_id res chain seq x y z
N TYR A 1 -48.92 27.40 -47.89
CA TYR A 1 -49.00 27.62 -46.42
C TYR A 1 -48.68 26.34 -45.62
N LEU A 2 -49.45 25.24 -45.76
CA LEU A 2 -49.27 24.00 -44.98
C LEU A 2 -47.88 23.34 -45.09
N VAL A 3 -47.32 23.28 -46.30
CA VAL A 3 -45.98 22.69 -46.53
C VAL A 3 -44.89 23.48 -45.81
N CYS A 4 -44.92 24.82 -45.89
CA CYS A 4 -43.97 25.67 -45.15
C CYS A 4 -44.12 25.53 -43.63
N LYS A 5 -45.37 25.40 -43.13
CA LYS A 5 -45.62 25.16 -41.70
C LYS A 5 -44.99 23.84 -41.21
N ARG A 6 -45.18 22.74 -41.94
CA ARG A 6 -44.56 21.44 -41.59
C ARG A 6 -43.04 21.47 -41.64
N LYS A 7 -42.45 22.13 -42.66
CA LYS A 7 -41.00 22.32 -42.75
C LYS A 7 -40.45 23.15 -41.59
N LEU A 8 -41.18 24.16 -41.15
CA LEU A 8 -40.79 24.98 -40.00
C LEU A 8 -40.80 24.16 -38.70
N GLU A 9 -41.85 23.37 -38.46
CA GLU A 9 -41.93 22.52 -37.26
C GLU A 9 -40.82 21.47 -37.23
N SER A 10 -40.55 20.80 -38.36
CA SER A 10 -39.44 19.85 -38.46
C SER A 10 -38.07 20.50 -38.16
N LYS A 11 -37.86 21.76 -38.58
CA LYS A 11 -36.65 22.49 -38.23
C LYS A 11 -36.57 22.85 -36.74
N LYS A 12 -37.69 23.17 -36.10
CA LYS A 12 -37.74 23.41 -34.64
C LYS A 12 -37.41 22.15 -33.85
N GLU A 13 -37.95 21.00 -34.27
CA GLU A 13 -37.65 19.71 -33.66
C GLU A 13 -36.17 19.34 -33.82
N ALA A 14 -35.62 19.50 -35.03
CA ALA A 14 -34.19 19.28 -35.27
C ALA A 14 -33.32 20.21 -34.41
N LEU A 15 -33.68 21.49 -34.29
CA LEU A 15 -32.98 22.42 -33.43
C LEU A 15 -33.01 21.99 -31.96
N LEU A 16 -34.17 21.50 -31.48
CA LEU A 16 -34.32 21.01 -30.11
C LEU A 16 -33.43 19.80 -29.82
N ILE A 17 -33.31 18.88 -30.78
CA ILE A 17 -32.42 17.72 -30.68
C ILE A 17 -30.95 18.18 -30.58
N LEU A 18 -30.53 19.06 -31.49
CA LEU A 18 -29.16 19.58 -31.51
C LEU A 18 -28.83 20.38 -30.24
N SER A 19 -29.77 21.14 -29.69
CA SER A 19 -29.57 21.83 -28.40
C SER A 19 -29.31 20.84 -27.26
N LYS A 20 -30.07 19.73 -27.18
CA LYS A 20 -29.86 18.70 -26.15
C LYS A 20 -28.50 18.00 -26.30
N GLU A 21 -28.10 17.70 -27.53
CA GLU A 21 -26.78 17.11 -27.81
C GLU A 21 -25.66 18.07 -27.42
N LEU A 22 -25.82 19.37 -27.70
CA LEU A 22 -24.85 20.39 -27.30
C LEU A 22 -24.72 20.48 -25.77
N ASP A 23 -25.84 20.46 -25.04
CA ASP A 23 -25.84 20.48 -23.58
C ASP A 23 -25.12 19.26 -23.01
N THR A 24 -25.33 18.08 -23.61
CA THR A 24 -24.65 16.83 -23.23
C THR A 24 -23.14 16.94 -23.45
N CYS A 25 -22.71 17.40 -24.63
CA CYS A 25 -21.30 17.64 -24.93
C CYS A 25 -20.65 18.65 -23.97
N GLN A 26 -21.39 19.69 -23.55
CA GLN A 26 -20.90 20.65 -22.56
C GLN A 26 -20.70 20.02 -21.19
N GLN A 27 -21.65 19.18 -20.74
CA GLN A 27 -21.52 18.45 -19.48
C GLN A 27 -20.32 17.51 -19.48
N GLU A 28 -20.12 16.74 -20.56
CA GLU A 28 -18.96 15.86 -20.72
C GLU A 28 -17.65 16.64 -20.65
N ARG A 29 -17.56 17.76 -21.38
CA ARG A 29 -16.39 18.66 -21.33
C ARG A 29 -16.11 19.13 -19.91
N ASP A 30 -17.13 19.58 -19.19
CA ASP A 30 -16.99 20.12 -17.85
C ASP A 30 -16.59 19.02 -16.84
N GLN A 31 -17.11 17.81 -17.02
CA GLN A 31 -16.70 16.63 -16.27
C GLN A 31 -15.22 16.31 -16.50
N TYR A 32 -14.75 16.27 -17.75
CA TYR A 32 -13.34 16.02 -18.05
C TYR A 32 -12.42 17.10 -17.47
N LYS A 33 -12.84 18.36 -17.52
CA LYS A 33 -12.09 19.47 -16.91
C LYS A 33 -11.98 19.30 -15.39
N LEU A 34 -13.05 18.88 -14.73
CA LEU A 34 -13.03 18.57 -13.30
C LEU A 34 -12.08 17.40 -12.99
N MET A 35 -12.16 16.31 -13.74
CA MET A 35 -11.27 15.16 -13.56
C MET A 35 -9.79 15.53 -13.74
N ALA A 36 -9.48 16.33 -14.76
CA ALA A 36 -8.12 16.83 -14.98
C ALA A 36 -7.60 17.67 -13.80
N ASN A 37 -8.45 18.54 -13.25
CA ASN A 37 -8.10 19.35 -12.08
C ASN A 37 -7.88 18.49 -10.83
N GLN A 38 -8.75 17.53 -10.56
CA GLN A 38 -8.59 16.58 -9.45
C GLN A 38 -7.30 15.77 -9.58
N LEU A 39 -6.97 15.30 -10.79
CA LEU A 39 -5.74 14.58 -11.04
C LEU A 39 -4.52 15.48 -10.79
N ARG A 40 -4.59 16.75 -11.22
CA ARG A 40 -3.53 17.75 -11.01
C ARG A 40 -3.31 18.04 -9.53
N GLU A 41 -4.38 18.22 -8.75
CA GLU A 41 -4.30 18.44 -7.30
C GLU A 41 -3.72 17.23 -6.55
N ARG A 42 -4.16 16.01 -6.91
CA ARG A 42 -3.56 14.77 -6.38
C ARG A 42 -2.09 14.67 -6.72
N HIS A 43 -1.69 15.01 -7.94
CA HIS A 43 -0.29 15.04 -8.33
C HIS A 43 0.51 16.09 -7.54
N GLN A 44 -0.02 17.29 -7.37
CA GLN A 44 0.66 18.37 -6.65
C GLN A 44 0.79 18.06 -5.16
N SER A 45 -0.28 17.58 -4.52
CA SER A 45 -0.26 17.16 -3.12
C SER A 45 0.73 16.02 -2.88
N LEU A 46 0.75 15.02 -3.78
CA LEU A 46 1.72 13.93 -3.70
C LEU A 46 3.16 14.43 -3.90
N LYS A 47 3.39 15.29 -4.90
CA LYS A 47 4.69 15.94 -5.14
C LYS A 47 5.15 16.76 -3.92
N LYS A 48 4.23 17.44 -3.24
CA LYS A 48 4.52 18.19 -2.00
C LYS A 48 4.92 17.25 -0.87
N LYS A 49 4.17 16.16 -0.64
CA LYS A 49 4.51 15.14 0.37
C LYS A 49 5.86 14.48 0.10
N TYR A 50 6.14 14.09 -1.14
CA TYR A 50 7.44 13.54 -1.51
C TYR A 50 8.56 14.55 -1.33
N ARG A 51 8.32 15.83 -1.66
CA ARG A 51 9.27 16.89 -1.39
C ARG A 51 9.51 17.01 0.12
N GLU A 52 8.50 17.07 0.96
CA GLU A 52 8.66 17.13 2.42
C GLU A 52 9.42 15.92 3.00
N LEU A 53 9.18 14.71 2.47
CA LEU A 53 9.89 13.48 2.88
C LEU A 53 11.36 13.46 2.44
N ILE A 54 11.65 13.93 1.23
CA ILE A 54 13.03 14.00 0.71
C ILE A 54 13.76 15.20 1.32
N ASP A 55 13.03 16.30 1.54
CA ASP A 55 13.53 17.63 1.87
C ASP A 55 13.33 18.10 3.31
N GLY A 56 13.11 17.21 4.28
CA GLY A 56 12.95 17.56 5.70
C GLY A 56 13.74 18.81 6.14
N ASP A 57 13.01 19.76 6.74
CA ASP A 57 13.33 21.17 7.06
C ASP A 57 13.99 21.98 5.90
N PRO A 58 13.32 23.03 5.37
CA PRO A 58 13.87 23.91 4.34
C PRO A 58 15.18 24.63 4.71
N SER A 59 15.57 24.64 6.00
CA SER A 59 16.77 25.32 6.48
C SER A 59 18.09 24.64 6.10
N LEU A 60 18.06 23.36 5.67
CA LEU A 60 19.27 22.55 5.48
C LEU A 60 19.65 22.33 4.01
N PRO A 61 20.94 22.47 3.64
CA PRO A 61 21.43 22.25 2.28
C PRO A 61 21.22 20.81 1.78
N PRO A 62 21.06 20.60 0.46
CA PRO A 62 20.76 19.29 -0.14
C PRO A 62 21.78 18.19 0.17
N GLU A 63 23.02 18.54 0.49
CA GLU A 63 24.07 17.58 0.88
C GLU A 63 23.87 17.00 2.29
N LYS A 64 23.48 17.82 3.29
CA LYS A 64 23.25 17.34 4.67
C LYS A 64 21.97 16.51 4.80
N ARG A 65 21.03 16.74 3.90
CA ARG A 65 19.71 16.13 3.87
C ARG A 65 19.72 14.68 3.38
N LYS A 66 20.51 14.37 2.34
CA LYS A 66 20.80 12.99 1.94
C LYS A 66 21.49 12.21 3.06
N GLN A 67 22.39 12.87 3.79
CA GLN A 67 23.09 12.30 4.93
C GLN A 67 22.14 11.99 6.09
N ALA A 68 21.20 12.89 6.41
CA ALA A 68 20.19 12.67 7.45
C ALA A 68 19.24 11.52 7.10
N ASN A 69 18.77 11.44 5.84
CA ASN A 69 17.91 10.35 5.37
C ASN A 69 18.65 9.00 5.36
N LEU A 70 19.90 8.98 4.89
CA LEU A 70 20.75 7.79 4.96
C LEU A 70 21.00 7.35 6.41
N ALA A 71 21.26 8.29 7.32
CA ALA A 71 21.47 7.99 8.73
C ALA A 71 20.20 7.43 9.39
N GLN A 72 19.01 7.93 9.04
CA GLN A 72 17.74 7.38 9.53
C GLN A 72 17.52 5.97 8.99
N LEU A 73 17.72 5.75 7.68
CA LEU A 73 17.58 4.43 7.07
C LEU A 73 18.57 3.41 7.66
N LEU A 74 19.81 3.84 7.97
CA LEU A 74 20.81 3.01 8.64
C LEU A 74 20.40 2.67 10.07
N ARG A 75 19.85 3.61 10.84
CA ARG A 75 19.31 3.33 12.19
C ARG A 75 18.16 2.34 12.14
N ASP A 76 17.18 2.58 11.27
CA ASP A 76 16.02 1.70 11.11
C ASP A 76 16.44 0.29 10.69
N SER A 77 17.46 0.18 9.81
CA SER A 77 18.05 -1.09 9.40
C SER A 77 18.80 -1.78 10.55
N GLN A 78 19.55 -1.03 11.36
CA GLN A 78 20.23 -1.56 12.54
C GLN A 78 19.25 -2.08 13.58
N ASP A 79 18.16 -1.36 13.85
CA ASP A 79 17.17 -1.78 14.84
C ASP A 79 16.36 -2.99 14.37
N ARG A 80 16.01 -3.07 13.08
CA ARG A 80 15.45 -4.29 12.49
C ARG A 80 16.41 -5.48 12.61
N ASN A 81 17.71 -5.28 12.35
CA ASN A 81 18.69 -6.35 12.51
C ASN A 81 18.84 -6.81 13.97
N LYS A 82 18.73 -5.90 14.95
CA LYS A 82 18.73 -6.27 16.37
C LYS A 82 17.51 -7.13 16.71
N HIS A 83 16.32 -6.70 16.31
CA HIS A 83 15.09 -7.47 16.54
C HIS A 83 15.14 -8.86 15.89
N LEU A 84 15.59 -8.95 14.65
CA LEU A 84 15.79 -10.24 13.99
C LEU A 84 16.83 -11.10 14.71
N GLY A 85 17.89 -10.48 15.24
CA GLY A 85 18.89 -11.18 16.06
C GLY A 85 18.34 -11.71 17.38
N GLU A 86 17.43 -10.98 18.03
CA GLU A 86 16.70 -11.42 19.22
C GLU A 86 15.76 -12.58 18.89
N GLU A 87 15.01 -12.48 17.79
CA GLU A 87 14.09 -13.52 17.32
C GLU A 87 14.85 -14.82 16.98
N ILE A 88 16.02 -14.72 16.33
CA ILE A 88 16.89 -15.86 16.07
C ILE A 88 17.34 -16.53 17.38
N LYS A 89 17.74 -15.75 18.39
CA LYS A 89 18.15 -16.29 19.70
C LYS A 89 17.00 -16.99 20.40
N GLU A 90 15.81 -16.41 20.38
CA GLU A 90 14.62 -17.00 20.97
C GLU A 90 14.25 -18.32 20.26
N LEU A 91 14.29 -18.34 18.93
CA LEU A 91 14.04 -19.55 18.15
C LEU A 91 15.09 -20.64 18.41
N GLN A 92 16.36 -20.27 18.56
CA GLN A 92 17.42 -21.21 18.91
C GLN A 92 17.23 -21.81 20.30
N GLN A 93 16.82 -21.00 21.28
CA GLN A 93 16.51 -21.47 22.63
C GLN A 93 15.34 -22.46 22.61
N ARG A 94 14.24 -22.10 21.94
CA ARG A 94 13.07 -22.98 21.79
C ARG A 94 13.42 -24.28 21.08
N LEU A 95 14.28 -24.24 20.06
CA LEU A 95 14.77 -25.44 19.38
C LEU A 95 15.60 -26.32 20.32
N GLY A 96 16.47 -25.72 21.14
CA GLY A 96 17.26 -26.41 22.15
C GLY A 96 16.40 -27.10 23.21
N GLU A 97 15.36 -26.42 23.71
CA GLU A 97 14.38 -26.98 24.64
C GLU A 97 13.65 -28.17 24.02
N VAL A 98 13.11 -28.02 22.81
CA VAL A 98 12.41 -29.09 22.10
C VAL A 98 13.35 -30.27 21.76
N GLN A 99 14.61 -30.03 21.45
CA GLN A 99 15.61 -31.09 21.25
C GLN A 99 15.96 -31.81 22.55
N GLY A 100 16.09 -31.06 23.65
CA GLY A 100 16.31 -31.59 24.99
C GLY A 100 15.16 -32.49 25.44
N ASP A 101 13.92 -32.00 25.31
CA ASP A 101 12.69 -32.74 25.63
C ASP A 101 12.54 -34.00 24.78
N ASN A 102 12.82 -33.92 23.49
CA ASN A 102 12.76 -35.09 22.61
C ASN A 102 13.80 -36.15 23.01
N LYS A 103 15.02 -35.74 23.38
CA LYS A 103 16.06 -36.64 23.88
C LYS A 103 15.70 -37.26 25.24
N GLY A 104 15.12 -36.47 26.15
CA GLY A 104 14.60 -36.93 27.44
C GLY A 104 13.48 -37.97 27.26
N ARG A 105 12.48 -37.66 26.41
CA ARG A 105 11.38 -38.57 26.08
C ARG A 105 11.86 -39.87 25.43
N LEU A 106 12.90 -39.83 24.60
CA LEU A 106 13.52 -41.02 24.02
C LEU A 106 14.27 -41.88 25.06
N ARG A 107 14.92 -41.25 26.06
CA ARG A 107 15.51 -41.97 27.20
C ARG A 107 14.43 -42.62 28.06
N SER A 108 13.39 -41.90 28.45
CA SER A 108 12.29 -42.46 29.25
C SER A 108 11.55 -43.58 28.52
N LYS A 109 11.38 -43.49 27.18
CA LYS A 109 10.84 -44.61 26.38
C LYS A 109 11.76 -45.82 26.31
N LYS A 110 13.09 -45.65 26.42
CA LYS A 110 14.03 -46.78 26.53
C LYS A 110 13.96 -47.41 27.91
N GLU A 111 13.91 -46.62 28.98
CA GLU A 111 13.80 -47.13 30.35
C GLU A 111 12.46 -47.84 30.62
N MET A 112 11.36 -47.31 30.08
CA MET A 112 10.03 -47.94 30.21
C MET A 112 9.86 -49.22 29.37
N LYS A 113 10.80 -49.52 28.46
CA LYS A 113 10.90 -50.82 27.78
C LYS A 113 11.77 -51.83 28.54
N VAL A 114 12.53 -51.39 29.55
CA VAL A 114 13.47 -52.25 30.32
C VAL A 114 12.84 -52.77 31.62
N VAL A 115 11.65 -52.30 32.01
CA VAL A 115 10.91 -52.81 33.19
C VAL A 115 9.42 -52.95 32.82
N PRO A 116 8.73 -54.13 32.97
CA PRO A 116 9.06 -55.32 33.77
C PRO A 116 8.86 -56.70 33.06
N LEU A 117 9.78 -57.65 33.28
CA LEU A 117 9.47 -59.10 33.38
C LEU A 117 10.09 -59.64 34.68
N LEU A 118 9.72 -59.04 35.81
CA LEU A 118 9.86 -59.65 37.13
C LEU A 118 8.63 -59.27 37.97
N ARG A 119 7.53 -59.96 37.67
CA ARG A 119 6.47 -60.27 38.64
C ARG A 119 5.98 -61.69 38.35
N CYS A 120 6.71 -62.67 38.85
CA CYS A 120 6.20 -63.96 39.32
C CYS A 120 7.04 -64.32 40.55
#